data_AF-A0A3Q2E5M2-F1
#
_entry.id   AF-A0A3Q2E5M2-F1
#
_cell.length_a   1.000
_cell.length_b   1.000
_cell.length_c   1.000
_cell.angle_alpha   90.00
_cell.angle_beta   90.00
_cell.angle_gamma   90.00
#
_symmetry.space_group_name_H-M   'P 1'
#
loop_
_entity.id
_entity.type
_entity.pdbx_description
1 polymer ?
#
loop_
_entity_poly.entity_id
_entity_poly.type
_entity_poly.pdbx_seq_one_letter_code
_entity_poly.pdbx_strand_id
1 'polypeptide(L)'
;MALPVVRFLFPAGAAAVRTGSVVQKAGIHTSLVRNLRYGWWAYALGERTTPRLKQYSKIITVDGNLASGKGALAQKLADKLGLLYMPEADTFYLDKMTGETEHLPLDFNGMCSLEKFYTDPKAADGNSYRLQLWMYIMRLLQYSDAIEHLLTTGQGVVLERSPFSDMVFLDAMFKQGYIRKECVEHYNEIKNISICEFLPPHLVIYVDQPAEEVQKKLKQSGKSYLQNVPLQYLKSIEDSYKKSFLPMIRETSELLAYDATQAQDMERVAEDIEYLQFEKGPWLEQDDVSYHHMRMLVEDKQRVSMLTHIPRFLPEITMGAHDYDEKYYAYKALPGKKYAPGYNEDVGDKHIWLK
;
A
#
# COMPACT_ATOMS: atom_id res chain seq x y z
N MET A 1 -81.04 -51.06 -6.14
CA MET A 1 -80.15 -50.05 -5.54
C MET A 1 -78.83 -50.71 -5.25
N ALA A 2 -77.80 -50.33 -5.98
CA ALA A 2 -76.46 -50.92 -5.93
C ALA A 2 -75.57 -50.09 -5.00
N LEU A 3 -74.92 -50.75 -4.04
CA LEU A 3 -73.77 -50.22 -3.30
C LEU A 3 -72.69 -51.30 -3.32
N PRO A 4 -71.52 -51.04 -3.95
CA PRO A 4 -70.47 -52.04 -4.10
C PRO A 4 -69.63 -52.15 -2.83
N VAL A 5 -69.36 -53.40 -2.45
CA VAL A 5 -68.49 -53.84 -1.36
C VAL A 5 -67.05 -53.84 -1.87
N VAL A 6 -66.18 -53.03 -1.28
CA VAL A 6 -64.72 -53.11 -1.53
C VAL A 6 -64.11 -54.06 -0.51
N ARG A 7 -63.67 -55.21 -1.00
CA ARG A 7 -63.05 -56.30 -0.23
C ARG A 7 -61.52 -56.12 -0.31
N PHE A 8 -60.88 -55.70 0.78
CA PHE A 8 -59.42 -55.74 0.90
C PHE A 8 -58.98 -57.17 1.21
N LEU A 9 -58.23 -57.79 0.29
CA LEU A 9 -57.53 -59.05 0.48
C LEU A 9 -56.05 -58.75 0.72
N PHE A 10 -55.54 -59.16 1.89
CA PHE A 10 -54.11 -59.25 2.18
C PHE A 10 -53.48 -60.44 1.43
N PRO A 11 -52.25 -60.33 0.92
CA PRO A 11 -51.35 -61.47 0.82
C PRO A 11 -50.34 -61.47 1.97
N ALA A 12 -50.09 -62.68 2.46
CA ALA A 12 -49.16 -63.02 3.54
C ALA A 12 -47.71 -62.66 3.19
N GLY A 13 -46.93 -62.33 4.23
CA GLY A 13 -45.56 -61.84 4.11
C GLY A 13 -44.54 -62.88 3.66
N ALA A 14 -43.45 -62.36 3.10
CA ALA A 14 -42.12 -62.94 3.20
C ALA A 14 -41.15 -61.81 3.53
N ALA A 15 -40.43 -61.98 4.63
CA ALA A 15 -39.48 -61.03 5.19
C ALA A 15 -38.32 -60.77 4.22
N ALA A 16 -38.04 -59.50 3.96
CA ALA A 16 -36.73 -59.04 3.53
C ALA A 16 -36.33 -57.88 4.46
N VAL A 17 -35.65 -58.23 5.55
CA VAL A 17 -34.90 -57.28 6.37
C VAL A 17 -33.80 -56.72 5.48
N ARG A 18 -34.04 -55.55 4.87
CA ARG A 18 -32.96 -54.68 4.43
C ARG A 18 -32.70 -53.69 5.55
N THR A 19 -31.57 -53.88 6.21
CA THR A 19 -30.93 -52.93 7.10
C THR A 19 -30.69 -51.61 6.36
N GLY A 20 -31.70 -50.75 6.36
CA GLY A 20 -31.52 -49.35 6.00
C GLY A 20 -30.78 -48.68 7.14
N SER A 21 -29.45 -48.66 7.08
CA SER A 21 -28.68 -47.73 7.88
C SER A 21 -29.10 -46.33 7.47
N VAL A 22 -29.94 -45.69 8.29
CA VAL A 22 -30.08 -44.24 8.28
C VAL A 22 -28.77 -43.70 8.83
N VAL A 23 -27.74 -43.71 7.98
CA VAL A 23 -26.59 -42.85 8.16
C VAL A 23 -27.16 -41.46 7.99
N GLN A 24 -27.40 -40.79 9.12
CA GLN A 24 -27.42 -39.33 9.12
C GLN A 24 -26.13 -38.91 8.41
N LYS A 25 -26.25 -38.56 7.13
CA LYS A 25 -25.24 -37.75 6.47
C LYS A 25 -25.24 -36.47 7.28
N ALA A 26 -24.31 -36.38 8.23
CA ALA A 26 -23.82 -35.13 8.73
C ALA A 26 -23.29 -34.39 7.51
N GLY A 27 -24.19 -33.67 6.84
CA GLY A 27 -23.82 -32.60 5.94
C GLY A 27 -23.16 -31.58 6.83
N ILE A 28 -21.83 -31.66 6.95
CA ILE A 28 -21.03 -30.53 7.39
C ILE A 28 -21.27 -29.49 6.31
N HIS A 29 -22.30 -28.67 6.55
CA HIS A 29 -22.61 -27.53 5.73
C HIS A 29 -21.39 -26.61 5.81
N THR A 30 -20.73 -26.52 4.66
CA THR A 30 -20.08 -25.33 4.11
C THR A 30 -19.24 -24.56 5.12
N SER A 31 -17.92 -24.75 5.01
CA SER A 31 -16.90 -23.82 5.45
C SER A 31 -17.40 -22.38 5.38
N LEU A 32 -17.72 -21.78 6.53
CA LEU A 32 -17.55 -20.35 6.66
C LEU A 32 -16.08 -20.12 6.39
N VAL A 33 -15.78 -19.51 5.25
CA VAL A 33 -14.51 -18.84 5.04
C VAL A 33 -14.49 -17.69 6.07
N ARG A 34 -14.24 -18.03 7.33
CA ARG A 34 -13.56 -17.12 8.23
C ARG A 34 -12.22 -16.93 7.56
N ASN A 35 -12.00 -15.76 6.98
CA ASN A 35 -10.67 -15.29 6.68
C ASN A 35 -9.92 -15.26 8.02
N LEU A 36 -9.39 -16.41 8.44
CA LEU A 36 -8.52 -16.50 9.59
C LEU A 36 -7.30 -15.71 9.20
N ARG A 37 -7.18 -14.51 9.78
CA ARG A 37 -5.97 -13.70 9.67
C ARG A 37 -4.81 -14.52 10.18
N TYR A 38 -3.65 -14.35 9.54
CA TYR A 38 -2.45 -15.01 10.02
C TYR A 38 -2.17 -14.54 11.44
N GLY A 39 -1.58 -15.44 12.23
CA GLY A 39 -1.43 -15.25 13.66
C GLY A 39 -0.48 -16.27 14.22
N TRP A 40 -0.30 -16.25 15.54
CA TRP A 40 0.56 -17.22 16.22
C TRP A 40 0.20 -18.65 15.84
N TRP A 41 -1.09 -19.01 15.86
CA TRP A 41 -1.50 -20.38 15.56
C TRP A 41 -1.10 -20.82 14.15
N ALA A 42 -1.24 -19.95 13.14
CA ALA A 42 -0.79 -20.27 11.78
C ALA A 42 0.73 -20.51 11.74
N TYR A 43 1.51 -19.66 12.42
CA TYR A 43 2.96 -19.80 12.54
C TYR A 43 3.39 -21.08 13.28
N ALA A 44 2.70 -21.42 14.37
CA ALA A 44 2.94 -22.61 15.17
C ALA A 44 2.54 -23.90 14.43
N LEU A 45 1.48 -23.85 13.61
CA LEU A 45 1.04 -24.94 12.74
C LEU A 45 1.93 -25.12 11.50
N GLY A 46 2.99 -24.31 11.36
CA GLY A 46 4.03 -24.51 10.35
C GLY A 46 3.97 -23.54 9.17
N GLU A 47 3.11 -22.52 9.19
CA GLU A 47 3.12 -21.47 8.16
C GLU A 47 4.31 -20.52 8.36
N ARG A 48 5.48 -20.92 7.85
CA ARG A 48 6.73 -20.16 7.87
C ARG A 48 6.92 -19.36 6.57
N THR A 49 7.62 -18.23 6.69
CA THR A 49 7.87 -17.33 5.56
C THR A 49 9.14 -17.71 4.79
N THR A 50 10.20 -18.13 5.48
CA THR A 50 11.48 -18.47 4.84
C THR A 50 11.39 -19.50 3.71
N PRO A 51 10.56 -20.57 3.77
CA PRO A 51 10.50 -21.55 2.68
C PRO A 51 9.84 -21.01 1.40
N ARG A 52 9.12 -19.89 1.50
CA ARG A 52 8.47 -19.23 0.35
C ARG A 52 9.39 -18.26 -0.38
N LEU A 53 10.43 -17.78 0.30
CA LEU A 53 11.37 -16.81 -0.26
C LEU A 53 12.30 -17.51 -1.26
N LYS A 54 12.28 -17.00 -2.49
CA LYS A 54 13.11 -17.38 -3.64
C LYS A 54 14.13 -16.28 -3.92
N GLN A 55 15.01 -16.52 -4.91
CA GLN A 55 16.01 -15.55 -5.34
C GLN A 55 15.39 -14.21 -5.78
N TYR A 56 14.24 -14.25 -6.49
CA TYR A 56 13.51 -13.07 -6.97
C TYR A 56 12.51 -12.48 -5.96
N SER A 57 12.48 -12.98 -4.72
CA SER A 57 11.65 -12.43 -3.64
C SER A 57 12.28 -11.17 -3.07
N LYS A 58 12.29 -10.10 -3.87
CA LYS A 58 12.96 -8.84 -3.58
C LYS A 58 12.01 -7.66 -3.73
N ILE A 59 12.21 -6.64 -2.90
CA ILE A 59 11.53 -5.36 -3.01
C ILE A 59 12.45 -4.43 -3.79
N ILE A 60 12.02 -4.02 -4.97
CA ILE A 60 12.75 -3.11 -5.85
C ILE A 60 11.98 -1.80 -5.91
N THR A 61 12.65 -0.67 -5.66
CA THR A 61 12.03 0.65 -5.75
C THR A 61 12.65 1.45 -6.86
N VAL A 62 11.83 1.95 -7.80
CA VAL A 62 12.28 2.84 -8.87
C VAL A 62 12.07 4.28 -8.43
N ASP A 63 13.18 4.98 -8.23
CA ASP A 63 13.24 6.37 -7.79
C ASP A 63 13.69 7.30 -8.92
N GLY A 64 13.28 8.55 -8.82
CA GLY A 64 13.62 9.57 -9.80
C GLY A 64 12.71 10.79 -9.71
N ASN A 65 13.04 11.80 -10.50
CA ASN A 65 12.28 13.04 -10.55
C ASN A 65 10.85 12.81 -11.12
N LEU A 66 9.96 13.80 -10.94
CA LEU A 66 8.50 13.68 -11.22
C LEU A 66 8.17 13.09 -12.60
N ALA A 67 8.80 13.59 -13.66
CA ALA A 67 8.55 13.16 -15.04
C ALA A 67 9.69 12.34 -15.65
N SER A 68 10.39 11.54 -14.84
CA SER A 68 11.51 10.70 -15.29
C SER A 68 11.12 9.45 -16.11
N GLY A 69 9.82 9.17 -16.27
CA GLY A 69 9.35 7.94 -16.96
C GLY A 69 9.44 6.68 -16.10
N LYS A 70 9.65 6.84 -14.79
CA LYS A 70 9.83 5.77 -13.80
C LYS A 70 8.73 4.70 -13.81
N GLY A 71 7.46 5.07 -13.93
CA GLY A 71 6.36 4.09 -13.95
C GLY A 71 6.38 3.15 -15.14
N ALA A 72 6.72 3.66 -16.33
CA ALA A 72 6.86 2.81 -17.51
C ALA A 72 8.05 1.83 -17.38
N LEU A 73 9.14 2.26 -16.75
CA LEU A 73 10.28 1.39 -16.45
C LEU A 73 9.91 0.33 -15.41
N ALA A 74 9.28 0.75 -14.31
CA ALA A 74 8.88 -0.13 -13.22
C ALA A 74 7.89 -1.21 -13.67
N GLN A 75 6.90 -0.84 -14.50
CA GLN A 75 5.95 -1.80 -15.07
C GLN A 75 6.66 -2.83 -15.96
N LYS A 76 7.48 -2.38 -16.91
CA LYS A 76 8.24 -3.28 -17.80
C LYS A 76 9.20 -4.18 -17.04
N LEU A 77 9.82 -3.66 -15.98
CA LEU A 77 10.72 -4.41 -15.11
C LEU A 77 9.96 -5.54 -14.40
N ALA A 78 8.80 -5.21 -13.84
CA ALA A 78 7.95 -6.16 -13.15
C ALA A 78 7.47 -7.28 -14.09
N ASP A 79 7.02 -6.92 -15.30
CA ASP A 79 6.57 -7.89 -16.31
C ASP A 79 7.71 -8.84 -16.72
N LYS A 80 8.94 -8.32 -16.87
CA LYS A 80 10.11 -9.12 -17.28
C LYS A 80 10.59 -10.07 -16.18
N LEU A 81 10.64 -9.59 -14.94
CA LEU A 81 11.11 -10.38 -13.79
C LEU A 81 9.99 -11.21 -13.13
N GLY A 82 8.74 -11.10 -13.60
CA GLY A 82 7.58 -11.78 -13.03
C GLY A 82 7.23 -11.29 -11.62
N LEU A 83 7.51 -10.02 -11.33
CA LEU A 83 7.27 -9.39 -10.04
C LEU A 83 5.91 -8.67 -10.04
N LEU A 84 5.36 -8.43 -8.84
CA LEU A 84 4.15 -7.61 -8.72
C LEU A 84 4.51 -6.14 -8.92
N TYR A 85 3.87 -5.49 -9.89
CA TYR A 85 3.97 -4.05 -10.07
C TYR A 85 2.96 -3.31 -9.18
N MET A 86 3.46 -2.37 -8.37
CA MET A 86 2.64 -1.44 -7.59
C MET A 86 2.89 0.00 -8.10
N PRO A 87 1.88 0.67 -8.68
CA PRO A 87 2.01 2.01 -9.25
C PRO A 87 2.23 3.07 -8.16
N GLU A 88 2.69 4.27 -8.50
CA GLU A 88 2.90 5.34 -7.51
C GLU A 88 1.66 5.60 -6.63
N ALA A 89 1.86 5.71 -5.31
CA ALA A 89 0.77 6.01 -4.38
C ALA A 89 0.19 7.41 -4.63
N ASP A 90 -1.08 7.45 -5.02
CA ASP A 90 -1.88 8.68 -5.13
C ASP A 90 -2.46 9.09 -3.77
N THR A 91 -3.03 10.31 -3.69
CA THR A 91 -3.81 10.76 -2.53
C THR A 91 -5.00 9.87 -2.20
N PHE A 92 -5.50 9.10 -3.18
CA PHE A 92 -6.65 8.20 -3.06
C PHE A 92 -6.24 6.74 -2.90
N TYR A 93 -4.98 6.45 -2.55
CA TYR A 93 -4.52 5.07 -2.37
C TYR A 93 -5.35 4.32 -1.33
N LEU A 94 -5.73 4.99 -0.23
CA LEU A 94 -6.58 4.41 0.82
C LEU A 94 -7.96 3.96 0.29
N ASP A 95 -8.56 4.71 -0.62
CA ASP A 95 -9.84 4.34 -1.24
C ASP A 95 -9.69 3.08 -2.09
N LYS A 96 -8.62 3.01 -2.91
CA LYS A 96 -8.31 1.82 -3.72
C LYS A 96 -8.09 0.60 -2.84
N MET A 97 -7.38 0.78 -1.73
CA MET A 97 -7.08 -0.26 -0.76
C MET A 97 -8.34 -0.76 -0.03
N THR A 98 -9.26 0.14 0.30
CA THR A 98 -10.51 -0.21 0.98
C THR A 98 -11.57 -0.79 0.04
N GLY A 99 -11.29 -0.85 -1.27
CA GLY A 99 -12.17 -1.43 -2.27
C GLY A 99 -13.29 -0.50 -2.72
N GLU A 100 -13.13 0.81 -2.55
CA GLU A 100 -14.10 1.80 -3.02
C GLU A 100 -14.15 1.84 -4.55
N THR A 101 -15.35 1.87 -5.11
CA THR A 101 -15.55 1.93 -6.57
C THR A 101 -15.26 3.31 -7.15
N GLU A 102 -15.46 4.36 -6.34
CA GLU A 102 -15.23 5.74 -6.69
C GLU A 102 -14.37 6.43 -5.63
N HIS A 103 -13.66 7.49 -6.03
CA HIS A 103 -12.85 8.27 -5.10
C HIS A 103 -13.75 9.03 -4.12
N LEU A 104 -13.45 8.87 -2.82
CA LEU A 104 -14.15 9.61 -1.80
C LEU A 104 -13.81 11.10 -1.90
N PRO A 105 -14.74 11.98 -1.47
CA PRO A 105 -14.48 13.40 -1.38
C PRO A 105 -13.15 13.73 -0.67
N LEU A 106 -12.50 14.81 -1.12
CA LEU A 106 -11.20 15.24 -0.58
C LEU A 106 -11.22 15.47 0.93
N ASP A 107 -12.38 15.79 1.51
CA ASP A 107 -12.56 15.94 2.95
C ASP A 107 -12.24 14.67 3.74
N PHE A 108 -12.41 13.50 3.14
CA PHE A 108 -12.09 12.22 3.77
C PHE A 108 -10.68 11.71 3.43
N ASN A 109 -10.06 12.29 2.40
CA ASN A 109 -8.71 11.95 1.92
C ASN A 109 -7.68 13.03 2.27
N GLY A 110 -7.49 13.24 3.58
CA GLY A 110 -6.45 14.13 4.11
C GLY A 110 -6.69 15.63 3.88
N MET A 111 -7.83 16.05 3.30
CA MET A 111 -8.16 17.47 3.01
C MET A 111 -7.08 18.18 2.21
N CYS A 112 -6.40 17.44 1.35
CA CYS A 112 -5.24 17.93 0.62
C CYS A 112 -5.48 17.85 -0.89
N SER A 113 -4.93 18.81 -1.62
CA SER A 113 -5.00 18.82 -3.08
C SER A 113 -3.64 19.12 -3.68
N LEU A 114 -3.20 18.20 -4.55
CA LEU A 114 -1.99 18.35 -5.35
C LEU A 114 -2.11 19.53 -6.33
N GLU A 115 -3.30 19.73 -6.89
CA GLU A 115 -3.56 20.85 -7.80
C GLU A 115 -3.37 22.18 -7.09
N LYS A 116 -3.96 22.31 -5.89
CA LYS A 116 -3.82 23.50 -5.06
C LYS A 116 -2.37 23.76 -4.67
N PHE A 117 -1.61 22.71 -4.36
CA PHE A 117 -0.19 22.81 -4.05
C PHE A 117 0.61 23.40 -5.21
N TYR A 118 0.36 22.99 -6.45
CA TYR A 118 1.09 23.51 -7.60
C TYR A 118 0.62 24.89 -8.07
N THR A 119 -0.62 25.29 -7.77
CA THR A 119 -1.12 26.64 -8.08
C THR A 119 -0.69 27.67 -7.05
N ASP A 120 -0.75 27.33 -5.76
CA ASP A 120 -0.36 28.20 -4.65
C ASP A 120 0.33 27.40 -3.54
N PRO A 121 1.64 27.13 -3.67
CA PRO A 121 2.41 26.38 -2.68
C PRO A 121 2.58 27.11 -1.34
N LYS A 122 2.28 28.42 -1.27
CA LYS A 122 2.45 29.25 -0.07
C LYS A 122 1.11 29.65 0.57
N ALA A 123 0.04 28.96 0.19
CA ALA A 123 -1.27 29.16 0.77
C ALA A 123 -1.22 29.03 2.31
N ALA A 124 -1.91 29.95 2.99
CA ALA A 124 -1.95 30.02 4.45
C ALA A 124 -2.78 28.88 5.10
N ASP A 125 -3.42 28.04 4.28
CA ASP A 125 -4.28 26.93 4.72
C ASP A 125 -3.51 25.66 5.13
N GLY A 126 -2.17 25.69 5.01
CA GLY A 126 -1.31 24.56 5.35
C GLY A 126 -1.38 23.38 4.38
N ASN A 127 -2.00 23.55 3.19
CA ASN A 127 -2.18 22.45 2.23
C ASN A 127 -0.85 21.79 1.84
N SER A 128 0.22 22.56 1.70
CA SER A 128 1.55 22.06 1.30
C SER A 128 2.07 20.98 2.25
N TYR A 129 2.05 21.26 3.56
CA TYR A 129 2.53 20.30 4.54
C TYR A 129 1.55 19.15 4.75
N ARG A 130 0.23 19.44 4.77
CA ARG A 130 -0.81 18.42 4.91
C ARG A 130 -0.77 17.40 3.77
N LEU A 131 -0.55 17.87 2.53
CA LEU A 131 -0.36 17.02 1.36
C LEU A 131 0.88 16.14 1.49
N GLN A 132 2.01 16.72 1.89
CA GLN A 132 3.26 15.97 2.06
C GLN A 132 3.12 14.87 3.10
N LEU A 133 2.50 15.18 4.25
CA LEU A 133 2.23 14.20 5.30
C LEU A 133 1.25 13.11 4.81
N TRP A 134 0.18 13.49 4.11
CA TRP A 134 -0.77 12.53 3.56
C TRP A 134 -0.11 11.57 2.54
N MET A 135 0.72 12.11 1.64
CA MET A 135 1.48 11.32 0.67
C MET A 135 2.46 10.36 1.36
N TYR A 136 3.11 10.80 2.45
CA TYR A 136 3.96 9.94 3.25
C TYR A 136 3.18 8.75 3.83
N ILE A 137 2.00 9.01 4.43
CA ILE A 137 1.13 7.96 4.98
C ILE A 137 0.70 6.98 3.89
N MET A 138 0.27 7.47 2.72
CA MET A 138 -0.14 6.62 1.60
C MET A 138 1.01 5.72 1.11
N ARG A 139 2.22 6.27 0.99
CA ARG A 139 3.42 5.49 0.62
C ARG A 139 3.80 4.47 1.68
N LEU A 140 3.64 4.79 2.96
CA LEU A 140 3.89 3.86 4.06
C LEU A 140 2.91 2.69 4.04
N LEU A 141 1.62 2.96 3.80
CA LEU A 141 0.59 1.94 3.63
C LEU A 141 0.88 1.06 2.42
N GLN A 142 1.24 1.66 1.28
CA GLN A 142 1.65 0.90 0.10
C GLN A 142 2.87 0.01 0.37
N TYR A 143 3.86 0.52 1.11
CA TYR A 143 5.05 -0.25 1.47
C TYR A 143 4.69 -1.44 2.39
N SER A 144 3.75 -1.23 3.31
CA SER A 144 3.18 -2.31 4.13
C SER A 144 2.50 -3.38 3.26
N ASP A 145 1.73 -2.99 2.24
CA ASP A 145 1.11 -3.94 1.30
C ASP A 145 2.15 -4.70 0.48
N ALA A 146 3.23 -4.03 0.06
CA ALA A 146 4.33 -4.67 -0.66
C ALA A 146 5.05 -5.73 0.20
N ILE A 147 5.31 -5.41 1.48
CA ILE A 147 5.89 -6.36 2.43
C ILE A 147 4.91 -7.50 2.71
N GLU A 148 3.64 -7.21 2.93
CA GLU A 148 2.62 -8.25 3.13
C GLU A 148 2.58 -9.22 1.95
N HIS A 149 2.54 -8.71 0.72
CA HIS A 149 2.55 -9.54 -0.50
C HIS A 149 3.82 -10.38 -0.58
N LEU A 150 4.98 -9.79 -0.31
CA LEU A 150 6.26 -10.51 -0.32
C LEU A 150 6.29 -11.65 0.70
N LEU A 151 5.89 -11.39 1.95
CA LEU A 151 5.96 -12.37 3.04
C LEU A 151 4.88 -13.46 2.91
N THR A 152 3.73 -13.13 2.31
CA THR A 152 2.63 -14.09 2.12
C THR A 152 2.86 -14.98 0.91
N THR A 153 3.21 -14.40 -0.24
CA THR A 153 3.30 -15.13 -1.52
C THR A 153 4.72 -15.57 -1.88
N GLY A 154 5.74 -14.89 -1.34
CA GLY A 154 7.12 -15.03 -1.80
C GLY A 154 7.39 -14.39 -3.16
N GLN A 155 6.45 -13.66 -3.77
CA GLN A 155 6.70 -12.94 -5.01
C GLN A 155 7.33 -11.57 -4.70
N GLY A 156 8.40 -11.19 -5.41
CA GLY A 156 8.97 -9.86 -5.28
C GLY A 156 8.04 -8.76 -5.81
N VAL A 157 8.31 -7.53 -5.42
CA VAL A 157 7.47 -6.36 -5.69
C VAL A 157 8.32 -5.23 -6.26
N VAL A 158 7.84 -4.60 -7.32
CA VAL A 158 8.41 -3.37 -7.87
C VAL A 158 7.51 -2.20 -7.51
N LEU A 159 8.06 -1.21 -6.83
CA LEU A 159 7.39 -0.01 -6.37
C LEU A 159 7.88 1.22 -7.12
N GLU A 160 6.98 2.13 -7.44
CA GLU A 160 7.35 3.50 -7.82
C GLU A 160 7.51 4.38 -6.58
N ARG A 161 8.77 4.73 -6.27
CA ARG A 161 9.16 5.47 -5.05
C ARG A 161 8.82 4.74 -3.75
N SER A 162 9.63 5.02 -2.73
CA SER A 162 9.46 4.43 -1.40
C SER A 162 9.26 5.51 -0.33
N PRO A 163 8.76 5.17 0.87
CA PRO A 163 8.74 6.08 2.01
C PRO A 163 10.13 6.67 2.33
N PHE A 164 11.20 5.91 2.07
CA PHE A 164 12.59 6.33 2.27
C PHE A 164 12.97 7.51 1.37
N SER A 165 12.43 7.54 0.15
CA SER A 165 12.68 8.60 -0.83
C SER A 165 11.90 9.88 -0.53
N ASP A 166 10.84 9.84 0.29
CA ASP A 166 9.92 10.98 0.46
C ASP A 166 10.58 12.23 1.07
N MET A 167 11.64 12.04 1.87
CA MET A 167 12.38 13.15 2.50
C MET A 167 12.93 14.17 1.48
N VAL A 168 13.22 13.73 0.23
CA VAL A 168 13.75 14.61 -0.81
C VAL A 168 12.75 15.71 -1.21
N PHE A 169 11.45 15.39 -1.17
CA PHE A 169 10.38 16.34 -1.48
C PHE A 169 10.21 17.34 -0.35
N LEU A 170 10.22 16.87 0.89
CA LEU A 170 10.17 17.74 2.07
C LEU A 170 11.34 18.73 2.10
N ASP A 171 12.56 18.25 1.89
CA ASP A 171 13.76 19.09 1.85
C ASP A 171 13.68 20.13 0.73
N ALA A 172 13.19 19.73 -0.44
CA ALA A 172 12.97 20.66 -1.55
C ALA A 172 11.90 21.71 -1.23
N MET A 173 10.79 21.32 -0.57
CA MET A 173 9.75 22.26 -0.13
C MET A 173 10.27 23.24 0.92
N PHE A 174 11.12 22.78 1.84
CA PHE A 174 11.74 23.62 2.87
C PHE A 174 12.71 24.63 2.25
N LYS A 175 13.57 24.21 1.32
CA LYS A 175 14.50 25.11 0.59
C LYS A 175 13.77 26.22 -0.19
N GLN A 176 12.59 25.92 -0.73
CA GLN A 176 11.77 26.90 -1.45
C GLN A 176 10.91 27.78 -0.51
N GLY A 177 10.93 27.51 0.80
CA GLY A 177 10.15 28.23 1.80
C GLY A 177 8.65 28.00 1.69
N TYR A 178 8.22 26.79 1.29
CA TYR A 178 6.80 26.40 1.26
C TYR A 178 6.30 25.88 2.60
N ILE A 179 7.21 25.39 3.45
CA ILE A 179 6.89 24.79 4.75
C ILE A 179 7.74 25.42 5.86
N ARG A 180 7.19 25.45 7.08
CA ARG A 180 7.86 25.98 8.26
C ARG A 180 8.84 24.95 8.83
N LYS A 181 9.84 25.41 9.59
CA LYS A 181 10.83 24.54 10.24
C LYS A 181 10.17 23.54 11.21
N GLU A 182 9.16 23.98 11.96
CA GLU A 182 8.38 23.14 12.88
C GLU A 182 7.74 21.94 12.18
N CYS A 183 7.28 22.12 10.93
CA CYS A 183 6.71 21.06 10.10
C CYS A 183 7.78 20.02 9.70
N VAL A 184 9.00 20.47 9.41
CA VAL A 184 10.12 19.57 9.09
C VAL A 184 10.51 18.74 10.31
N GLU A 185 10.54 19.35 11.49
CA GLU A 185 10.81 18.64 12.75
C GLU A 185 9.74 17.59 13.05
N HIS A 186 8.46 17.93 12.89
CA HIS A 186 7.35 16.99 13.04
C HIS A 186 7.44 15.83 12.06
N TYR A 187 7.78 16.10 10.80
CA TYR A 187 7.97 15.05 9.81
C TYR A 187 9.13 14.11 10.18
N ASN A 188 10.26 14.66 10.61
CA ASN A 188 11.42 13.84 11.00
C ASN A 188 11.12 12.96 12.21
N GLU A 189 10.32 13.45 13.16
CA GLU A 189 9.85 12.67 14.30
C GLU A 189 9.00 11.46 13.86
N ILE A 190 7.99 11.70 13.01
CA ILE A 190 7.16 10.64 12.41
C ILE A 190 8.01 9.66 11.61
N LYS A 191 8.92 10.16 10.78
CA LYS A 191 9.81 9.36 9.96
C LYS A 191 10.65 8.42 10.83
N ASN A 192 11.24 8.93 11.90
CA ASN A 192 12.09 8.14 12.79
C ASN A 192 11.32 7.06 13.54
N ILE A 193 10.04 7.29 13.88
CA ILE A 193 9.17 6.31 14.54
C ILE A 193 8.64 5.26 13.56
N SER A 194 8.27 5.68 12.36
CA SER A 194 7.62 4.79 11.39
C SER A 194 8.61 3.98 10.57
N ILE A 195 9.71 4.57 10.09
CA ILE A 195 10.66 3.87 9.21
C ILE A 195 11.43 2.77 9.94
N CYS A 196 11.71 2.92 11.24
CA CYS A 196 12.48 1.92 11.99
C CYS A 196 11.77 0.56 12.14
N GLU A 197 10.45 0.54 11.99
CA GLU A 197 9.64 -0.69 12.03
C GLU A 197 9.68 -1.48 10.72
N PHE A 198 10.23 -0.90 9.64
CA PHE A 198 10.29 -1.51 8.32
C PHE A 198 11.72 -1.72 7.84
N LEU A 199 11.93 -2.82 7.13
CA LEU A 199 13.20 -3.06 6.43
C LEU A 199 13.28 -2.20 5.17
N PRO A 200 14.46 -1.66 4.82
CA PRO A 200 14.66 -0.88 3.59
C PRO A 200 14.45 -1.75 2.33
N PRO A 201 14.24 -1.17 1.14
CA PRO A 201 14.16 -1.96 -0.09
C PRO A 201 15.46 -2.75 -0.34
N HIS A 202 15.39 -3.82 -1.11
CA HIS A 202 16.60 -4.60 -1.44
C HIS A 202 17.45 -3.88 -2.50
N LEU A 203 16.77 -3.29 -3.48
CA LEU A 203 17.37 -2.58 -4.60
C LEU A 203 16.64 -1.26 -4.82
N VAL A 204 17.40 -0.19 -4.99
CA VAL A 204 16.91 1.09 -5.46
C VAL A 204 17.46 1.37 -6.85
N ILE A 205 16.58 1.64 -7.80
CA ILE A 205 16.93 2.02 -9.17
C ILE A 205 16.65 3.52 -9.29
N TYR A 206 17.71 4.32 -9.36
CA TYR A 206 17.61 5.76 -9.55
C TYR A 206 17.74 6.14 -11.02
N VAL A 207 16.72 6.81 -11.57
CA VAL A 207 16.74 7.34 -12.93
C VAL A 207 17.15 8.81 -12.90
N ASP A 208 18.38 9.10 -13.31
CA ASP A 208 18.88 10.46 -13.42
C ASP A 208 18.28 11.13 -14.65
N GLN A 209 17.50 12.18 -14.41
CA GLN A 209 17.02 13.05 -15.45
C GLN A 209 17.20 14.52 -15.03
N PRO A 210 17.87 15.34 -15.87
CA PRO A 210 18.07 16.75 -15.56
C PRO A 210 16.77 17.49 -15.32
N ALA A 211 16.72 18.32 -14.27
CA ALA A 211 15.54 19.11 -13.92
C ALA A 211 14.96 19.96 -15.08
N GLU A 212 15.82 20.41 -16.00
CA GLU A 212 15.44 21.22 -17.16
C GLU A 212 14.63 20.43 -18.19
N GLU A 213 14.98 19.16 -18.41
CA GLU A 213 14.22 18.27 -19.27
C GLU A 213 12.91 17.85 -18.62
N VAL A 214 12.93 17.59 -17.31
CA VAL A 214 11.73 17.28 -16.53
C VAL A 214 10.74 18.44 -16.64
N GLN A 215 11.20 19.68 -16.53
CA GLN A 215 10.32 20.85 -16.70
C GLN A 215 9.72 20.91 -18.12
N LYS A 216 10.50 20.62 -19.16
CA LYS A 216 9.98 20.56 -20.54
C LYS A 216 8.90 19.49 -20.68
N LYS A 217 9.12 18.28 -20.15
CA LYS A 217 8.13 17.19 -20.13
C LYS A 217 6.87 17.57 -19.34
N LEU A 218 7.01 18.24 -18.20
CA LEU A 218 5.88 18.71 -17.40
C LEU A 218 5.07 19.78 -18.12
N LYS A 219 5.71 20.70 -18.84
CA LYS A 219 5.03 21.69 -19.68
C LYS A 219 4.30 21.08 -20.88
N GLN A 220 4.86 20.00 -21.44
CA GLN A 220 4.23 19.23 -22.52
C GLN A 220 3.08 18.34 -22.01
N SER A 221 2.97 18.13 -20.70
CA SER A 221 1.86 17.40 -20.12
C SER A 221 0.56 18.19 -20.26
N GLY A 222 -0.54 17.50 -20.58
CA GLY A 222 -1.86 18.08 -20.73
C GLY A 222 -2.51 18.58 -19.42
N LYS A 223 -1.82 18.42 -18.28
CA LYS A 223 -2.31 18.85 -16.96
C LYS A 223 -1.85 20.27 -16.66
N SER A 224 -2.79 21.22 -16.69
CA SER A 224 -2.53 22.66 -16.50
C SER A 224 -1.78 22.99 -15.21
N TYR A 225 -2.08 22.31 -14.10
CA TYR A 225 -1.43 22.54 -12.81
C TYR A 225 0.04 22.12 -12.78
N LEU A 226 0.45 21.11 -13.56
CA LEU A 226 1.85 20.66 -13.61
C LEU A 226 2.76 21.61 -14.39
N GLN A 227 2.19 22.53 -15.18
CA GLN A 227 2.96 23.49 -15.96
C GLN A 227 3.56 24.60 -15.08
N ASN A 228 2.99 24.83 -13.89
CA ASN A 228 3.40 25.89 -12.96
C ASN A 228 4.56 25.50 -12.05
N VAL A 229 5.11 24.28 -12.19
CA VAL A 229 6.18 23.79 -11.31
C VAL A 229 7.48 24.58 -11.54
N PRO A 230 8.03 25.24 -10.49
CA PRO A 230 9.23 26.06 -10.65
C PRO A 230 10.48 25.20 -10.84
N LEU A 231 11.36 25.63 -11.75
CA LEU A 231 12.61 24.92 -12.05
C LEU A 231 13.51 24.79 -10.81
N GLN A 232 13.51 25.81 -9.94
CA GLN A 232 14.30 25.79 -8.70
C GLN A 232 13.86 24.68 -7.75
N TYR A 233 12.56 24.37 -7.70
CA TYR A 233 12.05 23.26 -6.91
C TYR A 233 12.53 21.92 -7.46
N LEU A 234 12.45 21.71 -8.79
CA LEU A 234 12.96 20.49 -9.42
C LEU A 234 14.46 20.29 -9.24
N LYS A 235 15.25 21.37 -9.35
CA LYS A 235 16.70 21.34 -9.05
C LYS A 235 16.97 21.03 -7.58
N SER A 236 16.13 21.54 -6.67
CA SER A 236 16.25 21.24 -5.23
C SER A 236 15.96 19.77 -4.92
N ILE A 237 15.01 19.14 -5.62
CA ILE A 237 14.72 17.70 -5.53
C ILE A 237 15.91 16.89 -6.03
N GLU A 238 16.43 17.22 -7.21
CA GLU A 238 17.60 16.53 -7.80
C GLU A 238 18.82 16.61 -6.86
N ASP A 239 19.10 17.79 -6.31
CA ASP A 239 20.15 17.99 -5.32
C ASP A 239 19.94 17.17 -4.05
N SER A 240 18.71 17.10 -3.54
CA SER A 240 18.38 16.33 -2.33
C SER A 240 18.49 14.83 -2.57
N TYR A 241 18.13 14.33 -3.76
CA TYR A 241 18.38 12.94 -4.14
C TYR A 241 19.88 12.64 -4.10
N LYS A 242 20.69 13.44 -4.83
CA LYS A 242 22.13 13.21 -4.99
C LYS A 242 22.93 13.38 -3.70
N LYS A 243 22.58 14.35 -2.85
CA LYS A 243 23.35 14.69 -1.64
C LYS A 243 22.92 13.93 -0.39
N SER A 244 21.62 13.65 -0.24
CA SER A 244 21.08 13.07 1.00
C SER A 244 20.64 11.62 0.83
N PHE A 245 19.80 11.34 -0.18
CA PHE A 245 19.16 10.03 -0.32
C PHE A 245 20.10 8.95 -0.85
N LEU A 246 20.80 9.20 -1.96
CA LEU A 246 21.67 8.20 -2.58
C LEU A 246 22.82 7.74 -1.66
N PRO A 247 23.48 8.62 -0.88
CA PRO A 247 24.48 8.17 0.09
C PRO A 247 23.89 7.31 1.22
N MET A 248 22.75 7.72 1.78
CA MET A 248 22.09 7.01 2.88
C MET A 248 21.58 5.63 2.46
N ILE A 249 20.99 5.52 1.27
CA ILE A 249 20.45 4.24 0.79
C ILE A 249 21.56 3.28 0.37
N ARG A 250 22.72 3.78 -0.08
CA ARG A 250 23.87 2.95 -0.46
C ARG A 250 24.47 2.17 0.71
N GLU A 251 24.28 2.64 1.93
CA GLU A 251 24.72 1.95 3.15
C GLU A 251 23.83 0.75 3.49
N THR A 252 22.53 0.83 3.17
CA THR A 252 21.51 -0.12 3.62
C THR A 252 20.99 -1.03 2.52
N SER A 253 21.04 -0.59 1.26
CA SER A 253 20.47 -1.26 0.09
C SER A 253 21.43 -1.18 -1.09
N GLU A 254 21.19 -2.03 -2.09
CA GLU A 254 21.90 -1.94 -3.35
C GLU A 254 21.32 -0.80 -4.21
N LEU A 255 22.19 -0.10 -4.94
CA LEU A 255 21.82 1.09 -5.71
C LEU A 255 22.33 0.97 -7.14
N LEU A 256 21.41 1.05 -8.09
CA LEU A 256 21.70 1.17 -9.52
C LEU A 256 21.24 2.54 -10.00
N ALA A 257 22.15 3.30 -10.61
CA ALA A 257 21.86 4.62 -11.15
C ALA A 257 21.99 4.58 -12.68
N TYR A 258 20.93 5.01 -13.38
CA TYR A 258 20.85 5.02 -14.82
C TYR A 258 20.52 6.41 -15.35
N ASP A 259 21.13 6.79 -16.47
CA ASP A 259 20.69 7.94 -17.24
C ASP A 259 19.34 7.64 -17.93
N ALA A 260 18.56 8.68 -18.22
CA ALA A 260 17.25 8.54 -18.88
C ALA A 260 17.27 7.77 -20.22
N THR A 261 18.40 7.75 -20.95
CA THR A 261 18.57 6.96 -22.18
C THR A 261 18.86 5.49 -21.89
N GLN A 262 19.76 5.24 -20.93
CA GLN A 262 20.13 3.88 -20.50
C GLN A 262 18.95 3.17 -19.82
N ALA A 263 18.13 3.93 -19.09
CA ALA A 263 16.93 3.43 -18.44
C ALA A 263 15.87 2.89 -19.43
N GLN A 264 15.96 3.20 -20.72
CA GLN A 264 15.07 2.62 -21.74
C GLN A 264 15.48 1.19 -22.13
N ASP A 265 16.73 0.82 -21.89
CA ASP A 265 17.27 -0.49 -22.20
C ASP A 265 16.99 -1.48 -21.06
N MET A 266 15.84 -2.12 -21.14
CA MET A 266 15.38 -3.10 -20.15
C MET A 266 16.19 -4.41 -20.14
N GLU A 267 16.93 -4.69 -21.21
CA GLU A 267 17.81 -5.86 -21.27
C GLU A 267 18.96 -5.68 -20.32
N ARG A 268 19.66 -4.56 -20.49
CA ARG A 268 20.75 -4.17 -19.61
C ARG A 268 20.33 -4.05 -18.14
N VAL A 269 19.21 -3.38 -17.84
CA VAL A 269 18.76 -3.23 -16.45
C VAL A 269 18.46 -4.58 -15.80
N ALA A 270 17.86 -5.52 -16.52
CA ALA A 270 17.58 -6.85 -15.97
C ALA A 270 18.86 -7.67 -15.76
N GLU A 271 19.79 -7.61 -16.71
CA GLU A 271 21.10 -8.28 -16.59
C GLU A 271 21.87 -7.74 -15.37
N ASP A 272 21.94 -6.41 -15.21
CA ASP A 272 22.59 -5.78 -14.06
C ASP A 272 22.00 -6.25 -12.73
N ILE A 273 20.68 -6.48 -12.67
CA ILE A 273 19.99 -7.02 -11.48
C ILE A 273 20.34 -8.48 -11.23
N GLU A 274 20.45 -9.30 -12.29
CA GLU A 274 20.80 -10.72 -12.18
C GLU A 274 22.26 -10.92 -11.73
N TYR A 275 23.17 -10.05 -12.17
CA TYR A 275 24.58 -10.07 -11.73
C TYR A 275 24.78 -9.52 -10.31
N LEU A 276 23.77 -8.84 -9.75
CA LEU A 276 23.90 -8.16 -8.47
C LEU A 276 23.89 -9.15 -7.31
N GLN A 277 24.93 -9.09 -6.47
CA GLN A 277 25.01 -9.87 -5.25
C GLN A 277 24.43 -9.07 -4.08
N PHE A 278 23.31 -9.54 -3.55
CA PHE A 278 22.62 -8.92 -2.42
C PHE A 278 23.28 -9.30 -1.10
N GLU A 279 24.42 -8.67 -0.80
CA GLU A 279 25.18 -8.89 0.44
C GLU A 279 24.91 -7.80 1.50
N LYS A 280 24.26 -6.70 1.12
CA LYS A 280 23.98 -5.57 2.00
C LYS A 280 22.58 -5.60 2.60
N GLY A 281 22.50 -4.99 3.77
CA GLY A 281 21.25 -4.64 4.43
C GLY A 281 20.78 -5.64 5.50
N PRO A 282 19.81 -5.22 6.32
CA PRO A 282 19.34 -6.01 7.47
C PRO A 282 18.55 -7.27 7.07
N TRP A 283 18.25 -7.47 5.78
CA TRP A 283 17.48 -8.62 5.27
C TRP A 283 18.17 -9.96 5.52
N LEU A 284 19.50 -10.00 5.55
CA LEU A 284 20.27 -11.22 5.77
C LEU A 284 20.25 -11.69 7.24
N GLU A 285 20.00 -10.77 8.16
CA GLU A 285 19.98 -11.02 9.60
C GLU A 285 18.61 -11.51 10.10
N GLN A 286 17.58 -11.46 9.24
CA GLN A 286 16.20 -11.78 9.62
C GLN A 286 15.96 -13.28 9.75
N ASP A 287 15.30 -13.67 10.83
CA ASP A 287 14.83 -15.03 11.07
C ASP A 287 13.30 -15.16 10.89
N ASP A 288 12.78 -16.39 10.92
CA ASP A 288 11.35 -16.65 10.80
C ASP A 288 10.50 -15.93 11.87
N VAL A 289 11.08 -15.68 13.05
CA VAL A 289 10.39 -14.97 14.15
C VAL A 289 10.26 -13.48 13.81
N SER A 290 11.34 -12.85 13.34
CA SER A 290 11.32 -11.46 12.89
C SER A 290 10.35 -11.27 11.72
N TYR A 291 10.37 -12.18 10.73
CA TYR A 291 9.39 -12.16 9.65
C TYR A 291 7.95 -12.37 10.13
N HIS A 292 7.73 -13.21 11.15
CA HIS A 292 6.40 -13.37 11.75
C HIS A 292 5.90 -12.06 12.38
N HIS A 293 6.73 -11.38 13.18
CA HIS A 293 6.35 -10.11 13.79
C HIS A 293 6.12 -9.01 12.76
N MET A 294 6.96 -8.92 11.73
CA MET A 294 6.78 -7.97 10.63
C MET A 294 5.47 -8.26 9.88
N ARG A 295 5.16 -9.54 9.58
CA ARG A 295 3.90 -9.95 8.96
C ARG A 295 2.69 -9.55 9.81
N MET A 296 2.75 -9.78 11.12
CA MET A 296 1.70 -9.35 12.05
C MET A 296 1.50 -7.83 12.07
N LEU A 297 2.58 -7.05 11.93
CA LEU A 297 2.50 -5.59 11.85
C LEU A 297 1.86 -5.15 10.52
N VAL A 298 2.33 -5.68 9.39
CA VAL A 298 1.85 -5.22 8.07
C VAL A 298 0.42 -5.63 7.79
N GLU A 299 -0.06 -6.76 8.29
CA GLU A 299 -1.47 -7.17 8.14
C GLU A 299 -2.42 -6.23 8.92
N ASP A 300 -1.96 -5.58 9.99
CA ASP A 300 -2.71 -4.58 10.73
C ASP A 300 -2.43 -3.15 10.23
N LYS A 301 -3.18 -2.76 9.19
CA LYS A 301 -3.06 -1.45 8.56
C LYS A 301 -3.39 -0.28 9.49
N GLN A 302 -4.26 -0.49 10.47
CA GLN A 302 -4.54 0.52 11.48
C GLN A 302 -3.31 0.75 12.35
N ARG A 303 -2.64 -0.33 12.77
CA ARG A 303 -1.37 -0.24 13.51
C ARG A 303 -0.27 0.46 12.73
N VAL A 304 -0.12 0.16 11.45
CA VAL A 304 0.84 0.86 10.58
C VAL A 304 0.51 2.35 10.49
N SER A 305 -0.77 2.72 10.30
CA SER A 305 -1.16 4.13 10.26
C SER A 305 -0.93 4.84 11.60
N MET A 306 -1.16 4.17 12.74
CA MET A 306 -0.94 4.75 14.08
C MET A 306 0.51 5.19 14.31
N LEU A 307 1.51 4.57 13.65
CA LEU A 307 2.91 5.01 13.72
C LEU A 307 3.13 6.44 13.21
N THR A 308 2.22 6.94 12.37
CA THR A 308 2.30 8.30 11.80
C THR A 308 1.53 9.35 12.58
N HIS A 309 0.72 8.94 13.57
CA HIS A 309 -0.13 9.84 14.35
C HIS A 309 0.53 10.14 15.70
N ILE A 310 1.30 11.24 15.75
CA ILE A 310 1.89 11.75 17.00
C ILE A 310 1.06 12.90 17.56
N PRO A 311 0.93 13.01 18.90
CA PRO A 311 0.15 14.08 19.54
C PRO A 311 0.92 15.40 19.57
N ARG A 312 1.36 15.90 18.41
CA ARG A 312 2.06 17.17 18.25
C ARG A 312 1.20 18.12 17.41
N PHE A 313 0.75 19.19 18.05
CA PHE A 313 -0.21 20.11 17.46
C PHE A 313 0.50 21.16 16.58
N LEU A 314 0.32 21.06 15.27
CA LEU A 314 0.69 22.09 14.29
C LEU A 314 -0.56 22.64 13.61
N PRO A 315 -0.64 23.95 13.32
CA PRO A 315 -1.83 24.57 12.72
C PRO A 315 -2.16 24.02 11.32
N GLU A 316 -1.19 23.49 10.56
CA GLU A 316 -1.42 22.94 9.22
C GLU A 316 -2.15 21.59 9.21
N ILE A 317 -1.99 20.81 10.28
CA ILE A 317 -2.50 19.43 10.38
C ILE A 317 -3.55 19.26 11.47
N THR A 318 -3.55 20.12 12.49
CA THR A 318 -4.45 20.00 13.63
C THR A 318 -5.85 20.41 13.20
N MET A 319 -6.78 19.49 13.30
CA MET A 319 -8.19 19.77 13.08
C MET A 319 -8.87 20.17 14.39
N GLY A 320 -9.80 21.13 14.31
CA GLY A 320 -10.68 21.45 15.43
C GLY A 320 -11.58 20.26 15.77
N ALA A 321 -11.94 20.12 17.05
CA ALA A 321 -12.78 19.02 17.51
C ALA A 321 -14.16 19.02 16.85
N HIS A 322 -14.76 20.20 16.63
CA HIS A 322 -16.06 20.33 15.95
C HIS A 322 -15.99 19.88 14.49
N ASP A 323 -14.99 20.35 13.74
CA ASP A 323 -14.80 19.95 12.34
C ASP A 323 -14.52 18.45 12.21
N TYR A 324 -13.76 17.88 13.16
CA TYR A 324 -13.51 16.45 13.21
C TYR A 324 -14.80 15.65 13.45
N ASP A 325 -15.61 16.06 14.43
CA ASP A 325 -16.86 15.38 14.77
C ASP A 325 -17.86 15.40 13.60
N GLU A 326 -18.03 16.57 12.98
CA GLU A 326 -18.89 16.72 11.79
C GLU A 326 -18.44 15.79 10.66
N LYS A 327 -17.14 15.78 10.34
CA LYS A 327 -16.60 14.95 9.25
C LYS A 327 -16.60 13.46 9.59
N TYR A 328 -16.42 13.09 10.85
CA TYR A 328 -16.51 11.71 11.31
C TYR A 328 -17.92 11.14 11.08
N TYR A 329 -18.96 11.89 11.47
CA TYR A 329 -20.34 11.45 11.23
C TYR A 329 -20.72 11.52 9.75
N ALA A 330 -20.21 12.50 9.00
CA ALA A 330 -20.39 12.56 7.55
C ALA A 330 -19.78 11.33 6.86
N TYR A 331 -18.58 10.90 7.25
CA TYR A 331 -17.94 9.69 6.74
C TYR A 331 -18.75 8.43 7.09
N LYS A 332 -19.23 8.32 8.34
CA LYS A 332 -20.07 7.19 8.76
C LYS A 332 -21.44 7.13 8.10
N ALA A 333 -21.94 8.27 7.61
CA ALA A 333 -23.20 8.34 6.87
C ALA A 333 -23.06 7.84 5.42
N LEU A 334 -21.83 7.68 4.91
CA LEU A 334 -21.59 7.08 3.61
C LEU A 334 -22.00 5.60 3.58
N PRO A 335 -22.50 5.11 2.44
CA PRO A 335 -22.92 3.72 2.31
C PRO A 335 -21.75 2.77 2.58
N GLY A 336 -21.97 1.74 3.40
CA GLY A 336 -20.94 0.74 3.73
C GLY A 336 -19.88 1.18 4.74
N LYS A 337 -19.95 2.40 5.28
CA LYS A 337 -18.96 2.95 6.22
C LYS A 337 -19.43 3.05 7.67
N LYS A 338 -20.70 2.73 7.94
CA LYS A 338 -21.28 2.85 9.28
C LYS A 338 -20.76 1.79 10.25
N TYR A 339 -20.61 0.55 9.78
CA TYR A 339 -20.13 -0.60 10.54
C TYR A 339 -18.92 -1.26 9.87
N ALA A 340 -18.36 -2.28 10.53
CA ALA A 340 -17.25 -3.04 9.98
C ALA A 340 -17.63 -3.70 8.64
N PRO A 341 -16.66 -3.89 7.72
CA PRO A 341 -16.91 -4.57 6.44
C PRO A 341 -17.58 -5.92 6.64
N GLY A 342 -18.66 -6.21 5.89
CA GLY A 342 -19.43 -7.44 6.02
C GLY A 342 -20.64 -7.35 6.96
N TYR A 343 -20.86 -6.20 7.60
CA TYR A 343 -21.96 -5.93 8.55
C TYR A 343 -22.86 -4.73 8.14
N ASN A 344 -22.82 -4.31 6.88
CA ASN A 344 -23.51 -3.13 6.39
C ASN A 344 -24.71 -3.53 5.50
N GLU A 345 -25.94 -3.39 6.02
CA GLU A 345 -27.19 -3.76 5.32
C GLU A 345 -27.42 -2.94 4.03
N ASP A 346 -27.01 -1.68 4.06
CA ASP A 346 -27.14 -0.68 3.00
C ASP A 346 -26.34 -1.02 1.73
N VAL A 347 -25.25 -1.78 1.85
CA VAL A 347 -24.48 -2.31 0.71
C VAL A 347 -24.83 -3.76 0.38
N GLY A 348 -25.87 -4.30 1.03
CA GLY A 348 -26.39 -5.64 0.73
C GLY A 348 -25.65 -6.78 1.43
N ASP A 349 -24.96 -6.52 2.54
CA ASP A 349 -24.34 -7.57 3.33
C ASP A 349 -25.38 -8.55 3.86
N LYS A 350 -25.16 -9.85 3.61
CA LYS A 350 -26.06 -10.93 4.02
C LYS A 350 -25.57 -11.60 5.30
N HIS A 351 -26.52 -12.23 6.01
CA HIS A 351 -26.28 -13.01 7.22
C HIS A 351 -25.59 -12.24 8.35
N ILE A 352 -25.85 -10.93 8.46
CA ILE A 352 -25.23 -10.03 9.43
C ILE A 352 -25.41 -10.55 10.87
N TRP A 353 -26.60 -11.04 11.21
CA TRP A 353 -26.91 -11.60 12.54
C TRP A 353 -26.16 -12.91 12.88
N LEU A 354 -25.52 -13.57 11.90
CA LEU A 354 -24.82 -14.85 12.06
C LEU A 354 -23.30 -14.75 11.90
N LYS A 355 -22.76 -13.54 11.68
CA LYS A 355 -21.32 -13.29 11.55
C LYS A 355 -20.79 -12.79 12.88
#